data_AF-A0A3M1PNB5-F1
#
_entry.id   AF-A0A3M1PNB5-F1
#
_cell.length_a   1.000
_cell.length_b   1.000
_cell.length_c   1.000
_cell.angle_alpha   90.00
_cell.angle_beta   90.00
_cell.angle_gamma   90.00
#
_symmetry.space_group_name_H-M   'P 1'
#
loop_
_entity.id
_entity.type
_entity.pdbx_description
1 polymer ?
#
loop_
_entity_poly.entity_id
_entity_poly.type
_entity_poly.pdbx_seq_one_letter_code
_entity_poly.pdbx_strand_id
1 'polypeptide(L)'
;MTRHPSPVALKLTPSPVPETETAVQITLANPREPESNELLLHPGRQGEIAATNVGDRPLSFLLEVKGNVPPEWYAGPLEQPIWLETGETCERAIVLEAPADFFERSLEPGFAIEPEGDRARLPIDYVAEVLIYTHPQAADNAAPQPPSQPPSQPPPQPRQLVGYQVFQIRLRPPSPYLSFLPALYREVDFVGRFLAIIEQAFDPVVQTMDEVWAYLDPLTAPEALLPFLAHWIGWTIDPRWDTQQQRRLIRNAVTLYRWHGTRRGLRFYLHLYTGLPLDEEGVAESEKHIAIEEVFSCGFALGSTTLGQDSMLGGGRPYHFNVTLRCDRPEQAAQLDESAIRAIIEQQKPAFGTYDLSIS
;
A
#
# COMPACT_ATOMS: atom_id res chain seq x y z
N MET A 1 64.56 29.78 0.18
CA MET A 1 64.02 28.41 0.09
C MET A 1 62.53 28.48 0.37
N THR A 2 61.72 28.58 -0.68
CA THR A 2 60.27 28.58 -0.65
C THR A 2 59.79 27.20 -0.19
N ARG A 3 59.30 27.09 1.05
CA ARG A 3 58.65 25.87 1.55
C ARG A 3 57.34 25.72 0.78
N HIS A 4 57.29 24.76 -0.15
CA HIS A 4 56.03 24.30 -0.72
C HIS A 4 55.16 23.73 0.41
N PRO A 5 53.86 24.07 0.49
CA PRO A 5 52.96 23.41 1.44
C PRO A 5 52.94 21.91 1.13
N SER A 6 53.16 21.09 2.16
CA SER A 6 53.11 19.62 2.06
C SER A 6 51.76 19.16 1.52
N PRO A 7 51.70 18.09 0.70
CA PRO A 7 50.45 17.64 0.11
C PRO A 7 49.49 17.19 1.21
N VAL A 8 48.35 17.85 1.30
CA VAL A 8 47.19 17.37 2.07
C VAL A 8 46.74 16.05 1.43
N ALA A 9 46.26 15.06 2.19
CA ALA A 9 45.80 13.79 1.62
C ALA A 9 44.45 13.40 2.27
N LEU A 10 43.36 13.70 1.56
CA LEU A 10 41.99 13.41 1.97
C LEU A 10 41.36 12.52 0.89
N LYS A 11 40.69 11.44 1.30
CA LYS A 11 39.89 10.59 0.42
C LYS A 11 38.41 10.78 0.75
N LEU A 12 37.59 11.16 -0.24
CA LEU A 12 36.13 11.14 -0.10
C LEU A 12 35.56 9.88 -0.74
N THR A 13 34.65 9.19 -0.05
CA THR A 13 33.99 7.97 -0.54
C THR A 13 32.48 8.04 -0.34
N PRO A 14 31.66 7.75 -1.37
CA PRO A 14 30.22 7.64 -1.22
C PRO A 14 29.85 6.37 -0.44
N SER A 15 28.75 6.40 0.32
CA SER A 15 28.19 5.27 1.05
C SER A 15 26.68 5.15 0.76
N PRO A 16 26.17 3.96 0.41
CA PRO A 16 26.90 2.68 0.30
C PRO A 16 27.80 2.61 -0.95
N VAL A 17 28.99 2.01 -0.79
CA VAL A 17 29.91 1.73 -1.92
C VAL A 17 29.36 0.52 -2.69
N PRO A 18 29.15 0.60 -4.02
CA PRO A 18 28.83 -0.59 -4.82
C PRO A 18 30.01 -1.59 -4.77
N GLU A 19 29.76 -2.88 -4.48
CA GLU A 19 30.80 -3.93 -4.32
C GLU A 19 31.65 -4.14 -5.59
N THR A 20 31.12 -3.79 -6.76
CA THR A 20 31.78 -3.85 -8.08
C THR A 20 32.73 -2.71 -8.34
N GLU A 21 32.70 -1.64 -7.54
CA GLU A 21 33.63 -0.52 -7.69
C GLU A 21 34.73 -0.59 -6.64
N THR A 22 35.95 -0.82 -7.13
CA THR A 22 37.15 -0.68 -6.33
C THR A 22 37.24 0.77 -5.84
N ALA A 23 37.05 1.02 -4.54
CA ALA A 23 37.09 2.36 -3.96
C ALA A 23 38.40 3.10 -4.30
N VAL A 24 38.38 3.93 -5.35
CA VAL A 24 39.55 4.61 -5.88
C VAL A 24 40.16 5.51 -4.79
N GLN A 25 41.39 5.22 -4.38
CA GLN A 25 42.15 6.08 -3.48
C GLN A 25 42.62 7.32 -4.26
N ILE A 26 42.23 8.50 -3.80
CA ILE A 26 42.69 9.76 -4.36
C ILE A 26 43.63 10.40 -3.34
N THR A 27 44.86 10.67 -3.77
CA THR A 27 45.86 11.43 -3.01
C THR A 27 45.85 12.85 -3.58
N LEU A 28 45.63 13.89 -2.76
CA LEU A 28 45.48 15.29 -3.22
C LEU A 28 46.82 15.95 -3.65
N ALA A 29 47.65 15.21 -4.39
CA ALA A 29 48.86 15.73 -5.02
C ALA A 29 48.62 16.18 -6.48
N ASN A 30 47.46 15.86 -7.06
CA ASN A 30 47.04 16.35 -8.38
C ASN A 30 45.50 16.45 -8.44
N PRO A 31 44.90 17.63 -8.72
CA PRO A 31 43.48 17.72 -9.02
C PRO A 31 43.24 16.98 -10.34
N ARG A 32 42.65 15.79 -10.27
CA ARG A 32 42.16 15.04 -11.42
C ARG A 32 40.70 14.73 -11.19
N GLU A 33 39.90 14.83 -12.25
CA GLU A 33 38.57 14.22 -12.30
C GLU A 33 38.74 12.72 -11.98
N PRO A 34 38.19 12.20 -10.86
CA PRO A 34 38.12 10.76 -10.68
C PRO A 34 37.12 10.17 -11.68
N GLU A 35 37.50 9.10 -12.36
CA GLU A 35 36.70 8.48 -13.42
C GLU A 35 35.41 7.81 -12.92
N SER A 36 35.29 7.45 -11.64
CA SER A 36 34.02 6.96 -11.06
C SER A 36 33.80 7.49 -9.64
N ASN A 37 32.68 8.20 -9.46
CA ASN A 37 32.26 8.84 -8.23
C ASN A 37 30.72 8.94 -8.23
N GLU A 38 30.04 7.82 -8.51
CA GLU A 38 28.58 7.79 -8.54
C GLU A 38 28.00 7.55 -7.14
N LEU A 39 26.95 8.28 -6.78
CA LEU A 39 26.18 8.07 -5.56
C LEU A 39 24.72 7.82 -5.93
N LEU A 40 24.23 6.60 -5.70
CA LEU A 40 22.83 6.26 -5.86
C LEU A 40 22.04 6.73 -4.62
N LEU A 41 21.07 7.61 -4.83
CA LEU A 41 20.13 8.07 -3.81
C LEU A 41 18.73 7.52 -4.08
N HIS A 42 18.04 7.20 -2.99
CA HIS A 42 16.62 6.91 -2.99
C HIS A 42 15.88 8.00 -2.20
N PRO A 43 14.76 8.53 -2.69
CA PRO A 43 13.94 9.50 -1.95
C PRO A 43 13.64 9.03 -0.51
N GLY A 44 13.78 9.93 0.46
CA GLY A 44 13.56 9.65 1.88
C GLY A 44 14.63 8.78 2.55
N ARG A 45 15.73 8.45 1.86
CA ARG A 45 16.91 7.79 2.45
C ARG A 45 18.12 8.70 2.38
N GLN A 46 18.95 8.63 3.42
CA GLN A 46 20.22 9.35 3.49
C GLN A 46 21.28 8.61 2.67
N GLY A 47 21.97 9.35 1.79
CA GLY A 47 23.27 8.95 1.25
C GLY A 47 24.37 9.78 1.91
N GLU A 48 25.54 9.18 2.09
CA GLU A 48 26.62 9.79 2.85
C GLU A 48 27.90 9.85 2.02
N ILE A 49 28.70 10.89 2.21
CA ILE A 49 30.06 10.98 1.69
C ILE A 49 30.98 11.06 2.91
N ALA A 50 31.79 10.02 3.08
CA ALA A 50 32.78 9.93 4.13
C ALA A 50 34.08 10.62 3.70
N ALA A 51 34.76 11.26 4.64
CA ALA A 51 36.08 11.87 4.46
C ALA A 51 37.11 11.15 5.34
N THR A 52 38.17 10.62 4.73
CA THR A 52 39.26 9.93 5.44
C THR A 52 40.57 10.69 5.28
N ASN A 53 41.28 10.94 6.38
CA ASN A 53 42.63 11.50 6.34
C ASN A 53 43.65 10.39 6.06
N VAL A 54 44.21 10.38 4.85
CA VAL A 54 45.21 9.39 4.40
C VAL A 54 46.64 9.96 4.51
N GLY A 55 46.79 11.16 5.06
CA GLY A 55 48.08 11.84 5.20
C GLY A 55 48.78 11.57 6.52
N ASP A 56 50.08 11.87 6.57
CA ASP A 56 50.93 11.65 7.74
C ASP A 56 50.80 12.72 8.84
N ARG A 57 49.80 13.61 8.75
CA ARG A 57 49.56 14.68 9.73
C ARG A 57 48.06 14.90 9.97
N PRO A 58 47.68 15.40 11.16
CA PRO A 58 46.30 15.80 11.40
C PRO A 58 45.92 16.97 10.48
N LEU A 59 44.66 16.98 10.04
CA LEU A 59 44.15 17.90 9.05
C LEU A 59 42.91 18.63 9.58
N SER A 60 42.90 19.96 9.41
CA SER A 60 41.69 20.76 9.52
C SER A 60 41.25 21.24 8.14
N PHE A 61 40.02 20.91 7.76
CA PHE A 61 39.49 21.29 6.45
C PHE A 61 38.00 21.65 6.53
N LEU A 62 37.53 22.39 5.53
CA LEU A 62 36.14 22.78 5.35
C LEU A 62 35.70 22.33 3.95
N LEU A 63 34.48 21.82 3.86
CA LEU A 63 33.88 21.36 2.62
C LEU A 63 32.81 22.36 2.15
N GLU A 64 32.87 22.77 0.89
CA GLU A 64 31.81 23.54 0.24
C GLU A 64 31.29 22.71 -0.94
N VAL A 65 29.98 22.63 -1.13
CA VAL A 65 29.42 21.91 -2.28
C VAL A 65 28.81 22.90 -3.27
N LYS A 66 29.19 22.77 -4.54
CA LYS A 66 28.63 23.48 -5.68
C LYS A 66 28.03 22.48 -6.65
N GLY A 67 27.09 22.89 -7.49
CA GLY A 67 26.47 22.00 -8.47
C GLY A 67 25.00 22.31 -8.72
N ASN A 68 24.30 21.36 -9.34
CA ASN A 68 22.87 21.47 -9.62
C ASN A 68 21.99 20.72 -8.61
N VAL A 69 22.60 20.09 -7.59
CA VAL A 69 21.87 19.48 -6.47
C VAL A 69 21.25 20.60 -5.62
N PRO A 70 19.97 20.49 -5.26
CA PRO A 70 19.32 21.51 -4.43
C PRO A 70 20.00 21.67 -3.06
N PRO A 71 20.23 22.91 -2.58
CA PRO A 71 20.90 23.16 -1.31
C PRO A 71 20.16 22.54 -0.12
N GLU A 72 18.82 22.40 -0.20
CA GLU A 72 17.98 21.80 0.83
C GLU A 72 18.20 20.29 1.03
N TRP A 73 18.85 19.60 0.10
CA TRP A 73 19.15 18.16 0.25
C TRP A 73 20.37 17.92 1.12
N TYR A 74 21.21 18.93 1.30
CA TYR A 74 22.44 18.80 2.08
C TYR A 74 22.14 18.96 3.57
N ALA A 75 22.58 17.97 4.35
CA ALA A 75 22.62 18.02 5.80
C ALA A 75 24.05 17.73 6.28
N GLY A 76 24.49 18.40 7.35
CA GLY A 76 25.79 18.12 7.98
C GLY A 76 26.66 19.36 8.25
N PRO A 77 27.94 19.15 8.64
CA PRO A 77 28.83 20.21 9.11
C PRO A 77 29.52 20.98 7.97
N LEU A 78 28.81 21.30 6.89
CA LEU A 78 29.36 22.02 5.72
C LEU A 78 29.94 23.41 6.08
N GLU A 79 29.49 23.99 7.18
CA GLU A 79 29.93 25.32 7.64
C GLU A 79 30.99 25.28 8.75
N GLN A 80 31.30 24.09 9.29
CA GLN A 80 32.25 23.94 10.40
C GLN A 80 33.52 23.22 9.93
N PRO A 81 34.71 23.64 10.41
CA PRO A 81 35.94 22.93 10.10
C PRO A 81 35.92 21.55 10.73
N ILE A 82 36.14 20.52 9.92
CA ILE A 82 36.30 19.14 10.36
C ILE A 82 37.77 18.93 10.71
N TRP A 83 38.02 18.39 11.90
CA TRP A 83 39.34 17.96 12.34
C TRP A 83 39.44 16.44 12.24
N LEU A 84 40.48 15.94 11.56
CA LEU A 84 40.76 14.50 11.46
C LEU A 84 42.21 14.22 11.83
N GLU A 85 42.41 13.28 12.75
CA GLU A 85 43.72 12.69 13.02
C GLU A 85 44.18 11.82 11.84
N THR A 86 45.48 11.48 11.80
CA THR A 86 46.04 10.62 10.76
C THR A 86 45.37 9.24 10.77
N GLY A 87 44.77 8.85 9.64
CA GLY A 87 44.04 7.58 9.48
C GLY A 87 42.59 7.61 9.97
N GLU A 88 42.09 8.74 10.49
CA GLU A 88 40.71 8.88 10.97
C GLU A 88 39.74 9.11 9.79
N THR A 89 38.55 8.53 9.91
CA THR A 89 37.44 8.67 8.94
C THR A 89 36.25 9.36 9.60
N CYS A 90 35.80 10.47 9.01
CA CYS A 90 34.49 11.05 9.28
C CYS A 90 33.49 10.46 8.29
N GLU A 91 32.64 9.54 8.74
CA GLU A 91 31.66 8.85 7.87
C GLU A 91 30.62 9.81 7.27
N ARG A 92 30.25 10.85 8.02
CA ARG A 92 29.18 11.80 7.67
C ARG A 92 29.72 13.19 7.37
N ALA A 93 30.73 13.27 6.50
CA ALA A 93 31.30 14.57 6.12
C ALA A 93 30.29 15.39 5.28
N ILE A 94 29.52 14.73 4.43
CA ILE A 94 28.35 15.30 3.73
C ILE A 94 27.22 14.27 3.78
N VAL A 95 26.03 14.70 4.19
CA VAL A 95 24.80 13.88 4.13
C VAL A 95 23.89 14.49 3.08
N LEU A 96 23.34 13.64 2.23
CA LEU A 96 22.42 13.98 1.16
C LEU A 96 21.09 13.27 1.38
N GLU A 97 19.99 14.01 1.42
CA GLU A 97 18.64 13.45 1.57
C GLU A 97 17.67 14.15 0.62
N ALA A 98 17.20 13.41 -0.38
CA ALA A 98 16.12 13.89 -1.25
C ALA A 98 14.76 13.68 -0.54
N PRO A 99 13.79 14.61 -0.67
CA PRO A 99 12.46 14.47 -0.09
C PRO A 99 11.79 13.15 -0.47
N ALA A 100 11.10 12.50 0.46
CA ALA A 100 10.44 11.20 0.22
C ALA A 100 9.39 11.26 -0.91
N ASP A 101 8.72 12.39 -1.05
CA ASP A 101 7.69 12.71 -2.03
C ASP A 101 8.24 13.32 -3.33
N PHE A 102 9.56 13.27 -3.57
CA PHE A 102 10.20 13.91 -4.72
C PHE A 102 9.55 13.57 -6.08
N PHE A 103 9.23 12.29 -6.32
CA PHE A 103 8.59 11.84 -7.57
C PHE A 103 7.07 12.12 -7.61
N GLU A 104 6.45 12.40 -6.47
CA GLU A 104 5.02 12.69 -6.36
C GLU A 104 4.73 14.18 -6.60
N ARG A 105 5.63 15.06 -6.12
CA ARG A 105 5.50 16.53 -6.27
C ARG A 105 5.48 17.01 -7.73
N SER A 106 6.04 16.25 -8.66
CA SER A 106 5.92 16.55 -10.10
C SER A 106 4.49 16.48 -10.65
N LEU A 107 3.52 16.04 -9.84
CA LEU A 107 2.10 16.00 -10.18
C LEU A 107 1.31 17.18 -9.59
N GLU A 108 1.93 18.07 -8.81
CA GLU A 108 1.24 19.24 -8.22
C GLU A 108 1.00 20.36 -9.27
N PRO A 109 -0.16 21.06 -9.23
CA PRO A 109 -0.44 22.17 -10.13
C PRO A 109 0.53 23.33 -9.87
N GLY A 110 1.39 23.61 -10.86
CA GLY A 110 2.51 24.56 -10.76
C GLY A 110 3.90 23.91 -10.89
N PHE A 111 4.00 22.59 -10.65
CA PHE A 111 5.15 21.73 -10.95
C PHE A 111 4.89 20.77 -12.12
N ALA A 112 3.64 20.76 -12.63
CA ALA A 112 3.25 20.05 -13.83
C ALA A 112 4.21 20.39 -14.97
N ILE A 113 4.82 19.35 -15.53
CA ILE A 113 5.62 19.40 -16.76
C ILE A 113 4.74 20.01 -17.85
N GLU A 114 4.90 21.31 -18.10
CA GLU A 114 4.14 22.00 -19.16
C GLU A 114 4.51 21.38 -20.51
N PRO A 115 3.52 20.94 -21.31
CA PRO A 115 3.79 20.28 -22.59
C PRO A 115 4.30 21.23 -23.68
N GLU A 116 4.29 22.55 -23.44
CA GLU A 116 4.66 23.60 -24.39
C GLU A 116 6.06 24.16 -24.09
N GLY A 117 7.07 23.31 -24.21
CA GLY A 117 8.47 23.71 -24.15
C GLY A 117 9.39 22.51 -24.35
N ASP A 118 10.45 22.69 -25.14
CA ASP A 118 11.43 21.63 -25.38
C ASP A 118 12.08 21.21 -24.05
N ARG A 119 11.58 20.10 -23.46
CA ARG A 119 12.13 19.32 -22.33
C ARG A 119 11.98 19.88 -20.90
N ALA A 120 10.77 19.93 -20.36
CA ALA A 120 10.61 19.81 -18.91
C ALA A 120 10.79 18.34 -18.48
N ARG A 121 12.03 17.86 -18.42
CA ARG A 121 12.37 16.54 -17.85
C ARG A 121 12.62 16.70 -16.36
N LEU A 122 12.04 15.82 -15.54
CA LEU A 122 12.38 15.73 -14.13
C LEU A 122 13.90 15.47 -13.99
N PRO A 123 14.66 16.32 -13.27
CA PRO A 123 16.07 16.07 -13.03
C PRO A 123 16.22 14.87 -12.09
N ILE A 124 16.87 13.81 -12.58
CA ILE A 124 17.15 12.58 -11.81
C ILE A 124 18.65 12.26 -11.77
N ASP A 125 19.45 13.08 -12.44
CA ASP A 125 20.89 13.01 -12.52
C ASP A 125 21.45 14.38 -12.14
N TYR A 126 22.23 14.41 -11.07
CA TYR A 126 22.80 15.62 -10.50
C TYR A 126 24.31 15.51 -10.40
N VAL A 127 24.97 16.66 -10.36
CA VAL A 127 26.41 16.81 -10.23
C VAL A 127 26.67 17.66 -9.00
N ALA A 128 27.49 17.12 -8.09
CA ALA A 128 27.98 17.82 -6.91
C ALA A 128 29.50 17.94 -6.95
N GLU A 129 30.00 19.16 -7.05
CA GLU A 129 31.40 19.53 -6.91
C GLU A 129 31.71 19.88 -5.46
N VAL A 130 32.44 19.02 -4.78
CA VAL A 130 32.88 19.21 -3.39
C VAL A 130 34.25 19.89 -3.38
N LEU A 131 34.30 21.15 -2.96
CA LEU A 131 35.52 21.93 -2.82
C LEU A 131 36.09 21.77 -1.40
N ILE A 132 37.40 21.56 -1.31
CA ILE A 132 38.11 21.33 -0.05
C ILE A 132 38.99 22.55 0.25
N TYR A 133 38.68 23.23 1.34
CA TYR A 133 39.48 24.34 1.86
C TYR A 133 40.24 23.92 3.10
N THR A 134 41.47 24.41 3.25
CA THR A 134 42.22 24.28 4.50
C THR A 134 42.54 25.65 5.06
N HIS A 135 42.63 25.74 6.39
CA HIS A 135 43.28 26.87 7.03
C HIS A 135 44.79 26.67 6.98
N PRO A 136 45.58 27.62 6.45
CA PRO A 136 47.01 27.57 6.64
C PRO A 136 47.29 27.64 8.14
N GLN A 137 47.88 26.58 8.71
CA GLN A 137 48.43 26.61 10.06
C GLN A 137 49.26 27.89 10.18
N ALA A 138 48.91 28.75 11.14
CA ALA A 138 49.73 29.89 11.51
C ALA A 138 51.12 29.35 11.84
N ALA A 139 52.05 29.51 10.91
CA ALA A 139 53.42 29.10 11.09
C ALA A 139 53.97 29.82 12.32
N ASP A 140 54.55 29.02 13.20
CA ASP A 140 55.47 29.36 14.29
C ASP A 140 55.91 30.82 14.36
N ASN A 141 55.73 31.41 15.56
CA ASN A 141 56.32 32.64 16.11
C ASN A 141 55.37 33.83 16.27
N ALA A 142 54.64 33.85 17.39
CA ALA A 142 54.42 35.09 18.13
C ALA A 142 54.31 34.78 19.63
N ALA A 143 55.27 35.29 20.39
CA ALA A 143 55.28 35.22 21.86
C ALA A 143 53.99 35.83 22.45
N PRO A 144 53.52 35.36 23.63
CA PRO A 144 52.30 35.87 24.25
C PRO A 144 52.44 37.36 24.60
N GLN A 145 51.63 38.22 23.97
CA GLN A 145 51.44 39.61 24.39
C GLN A 145 50.26 39.70 25.37
N PRO A 146 50.34 40.54 26.42
CA PRO A 146 49.29 40.67 27.42
C PRO A 146 48.01 41.35 26.87
N PRO A 147 46.85 41.14 27.51
CA PRO A 147 45.54 41.42 26.92
C PRO A 147 45.19 42.90 27.01
N SER A 148 45.09 43.58 25.87
CA SER A 148 44.49 44.91 25.79
C SER A 148 43.64 45.05 24.53
N GLN A 149 42.43 44.47 24.54
CA GLN A 149 41.16 45.00 23.98
C GLN A 149 40.03 43.93 24.00
N PRO A 150 38.75 44.33 24.15
CA PRO A 150 37.59 43.42 24.11
C PRO A 150 37.33 42.87 22.69
N PRO A 151 36.63 41.73 22.54
CA PRO A 151 36.66 40.92 21.31
C PRO A 151 35.91 41.61 20.16
N SER A 152 36.67 42.21 19.25
CA SER A 152 36.23 42.43 17.88
C SER A 152 36.28 41.08 17.18
N GLN A 153 35.21 40.70 16.49
CA GLN A 153 35.14 39.45 15.71
C GLN A 153 36.43 39.25 14.91
N PRO A 154 37.10 38.08 14.99
CA PRO A 154 38.32 37.86 14.25
C PRO A 154 38.03 38.01 12.74
N PRO A 155 38.90 38.68 11.98
CA PRO A 155 38.74 38.79 10.53
C PRO A 155 38.68 37.39 9.90
N PRO A 156 37.89 37.18 8.83
CA PRO A 156 37.83 35.88 8.16
C PRO A 156 39.24 35.52 7.68
N GLN A 157 39.82 34.48 8.28
CA GLN A 157 41.12 33.97 7.87
C GLN A 157 41.05 33.52 6.41
N PRO A 158 42.09 33.75 5.59
CA PRO A 158 42.08 33.35 4.19
C PRO A 158 42.00 31.82 4.08
N ARG A 159 40.87 31.32 3.59
CA ARG A 159 40.68 29.91 3.23
C ARG A 159 41.45 29.63 1.93
N GLN A 160 42.31 28.62 1.93
CA GLN A 160 43.02 28.21 0.73
C GLN A 160 42.33 26.99 0.12
N LEU A 161 41.90 27.07 -1.14
CA LEU A 161 41.39 25.92 -1.90
C LEU A 161 42.55 24.97 -2.17
N VAL A 162 42.41 23.72 -1.74
CA VAL A 162 43.45 22.69 -1.86
C VAL A 162 43.10 21.67 -2.94
N GLY A 163 41.81 21.43 -3.18
CA GLY A 163 41.33 20.53 -4.22
C GLY A 163 39.81 20.55 -4.34
N TYR A 164 39.30 19.83 -5.34
CA TYR A 164 37.87 19.59 -5.49
C TYR A 164 37.64 18.15 -5.99
N GLN A 165 36.44 17.63 -5.76
CA GLN A 165 36.02 16.31 -6.21
C GLN A 165 34.58 16.35 -6.71
N VAL A 166 34.31 15.73 -7.86
CA VAL A 166 32.98 15.73 -8.49
C VAL A 166 32.28 14.42 -8.21
N PHE A 167 31.00 14.47 -7.82
CA PHE A 167 30.13 13.33 -7.60
C PHE A 167 28.93 13.37 -8.55
N GLN A 168 28.62 12.23 -9.16
CA GLN A 168 27.41 12.03 -9.97
C GLN A 168 26.32 11.43 -9.08
N ILE A 169 25.36 12.24 -8.69
CA ILE A 169 24.26 11.82 -7.82
C ILE A 169 23.10 11.34 -8.69
N ARG A 170 22.79 10.05 -8.58
CA ARG A 170 21.73 9.37 -9.34
C ARG A 170 20.54 9.18 -8.42
N LEU A 171 19.45 9.92 -8.62
CA LEU A 171 18.22 9.74 -7.85
C LEU A 171 17.34 8.69 -8.54
N ARG A 172 16.99 7.61 -7.84
CA ARG A 172 16.18 6.51 -8.38
C ARG A 172 15.06 6.11 -7.43
N PRO A 173 13.87 5.75 -7.93
CA PRO A 173 12.85 5.15 -7.10
C PRO A 173 13.36 3.83 -6.51
N PRO A 174 13.03 3.49 -5.26
CA PRO A 174 13.35 2.18 -4.71
C PRO A 174 12.57 1.11 -5.48
N SER A 175 13.25 0.03 -5.88
CA SER A 175 12.61 -1.13 -6.50
C SER A 175 12.81 -2.38 -5.64
N PRO A 176 11.75 -3.03 -5.15
CA PRO A 176 11.85 -4.31 -4.45
C PRO A 176 12.39 -5.42 -5.37
N TYR A 177 12.22 -5.29 -6.69
CA TYR A 177 12.62 -6.32 -7.66
C TYR A 177 14.14 -6.52 -7.72
N LEU A 178 14.93 -5.49 -7.42
CA LEU A 178 16.39 -5.60 -7.34
C LEU A 178 16.86 -6.60 -6.28
N SER A 179 16.09 -6.79 -5.20
CA SER A 179 16.44 -7.75 -4.16
C SER A 179 16.44 -9.21 -4.63
N PHE A 180 15.67 -9.51 -5.68
CA PHE A 180 15.62 -10.85 -6.29
C PHE A 180 16.79 -11.14 -7.25
N LEU A 181 17.56 -10.12 -7.63
CA LEU A 181 18.72 -10.31 -8.50
C LEU A 181 20.00 -10.64 -7.71
N PRO A 182 20.98 -11.35 -8.31
CA PRO A 182 22.33 -11.48 -7.76
C PRO A 182 23.01 -10.12 -7.54
N ALA A 183 23.91 -10.02 -6.57
CA ALA A 183 24.58 -8.77 -6.17
C ALA A 183 25.22 -8.01 -7.35
N LEU A 184 25.92 -8.73 -8.24
CA LEU A 184 26.55 -8.19 -9.45
C LEU A 184 25.62 -7.36 -10.36
N TYR A 185 24.30 -7.62 -10.34
CA TYR A 185 23.33 -6.88 -11.14
C TYR A 185 22.65 -5.75 -10.37
N ARG A 186 22.70 -5.75 -9.03
CA ARG A 186 22.04 -4.73 -8.19
C ARG A 186 22.74 -3.38 -8.28
N GLU A 187 24.02 -3.40 -8.58
CA GLU A 187 24.90 -2.24 -8.54
C GLU A 187 24.94 -1.47 -9.86
N VAL A 188 24.37 -2.03 -10.92
CA VAL A 188 24.31 -1.39 -12.23
C VAL A 188 23.05 -0.51 -12.28
N ASP A 189 23.23 0.82 -12.35
CA ASP A 189 22.13 1.80 -12.46
C ASP A 189 21.12 1.44 -13.57
N PHE A 190 21.64 0.99 -14.72
CA PHE A 190 20.82 0.58 -15.86
C PHE A 190 19.83 -0.54 -15.51
N VAL A 191 20.26 -1.54 -14.73
CA VAL A 191 19.41 -2.69 -14.37
C VAL A 191 18.25 -2.23 -13.50
N GLY A 192 18.51 -1.37 -12.51
CA GLY A 192 17.46 -0.79 -11.68
C GLY A 192 16.43 -0.01 -12.50
N ARG A 193 16.91 0.82 -13.43
CA ARG A 193 16.03 1.58 -14.33
C ARG A 193 15.24 0.70 -15.29
N PHE A 194 15.85 -0.35 -15.82
CA PHE A 194 15.19 -1.30 -16.71
C PHE A 194 14.11 -2.10 -15.97
N LEU A 195 14.42 -2.57 -14.75
CA LEU A 195 13.44 -3.25 -13.90
C LEU A 195 12.28 -2.34 -13.49
N ALA A 196 12.53 -1.07 -13.20
CA ALA A 196 11.48 -0.12 -12.85
C ALA A 196 10.41 0.00 -13.95
N ILE A 197 10.79 -0.09 -15.24
CA ILE A 197 9.83 -0.11 -16.35
C ILE A 197 8.93 -1.35 -16.29
N ILE A 198 9.52 -2.51 -16.01
CA ILE A 198 8.78 -3.77 -15.90
C ILE A 198 7.86 -3.73 -14.68
N GLU A 199 8.38 -3.29 -13.54
CA GLU A 199 7.60 -3.13 -12.30
C GLU A 199 6.39 -2.23 -12.54
N GLN A 200 6.58 -1.05 -13.13
CA GLN A 200 5.47 -0.14 -13.44
C GLN A 200 4.47 -0.73 -14.44
N ALA A 201 4.93 -1.53 -15.39
CA ALA A 201 4.05 -2.18 -16.37
C ALA A 201 3.22 -3.31 -15.76
N PHE A 202 3.74 -4.01 -14.74
CA PHE A 202 3.06 -5.11 -14.07
C PHE A 202 2.24 -4.67 -12.85
N ASP A 203 2.51 -3.50 -12.29
CA ASP A 203 1.83 -2.98 -11.10
C ASP A 203 0.29 -3.06 -11.19
N PRO A 204 -0.38 -2.69 -12.29
CA PRO A 204 -1.85 -2.81 -12.40
C PRO A 204 -2.35 -4.26 -12.28
N VAL A 205 -1.56 -5.24 -12.76
CA VAL A 205 -1.91 -6.65 -12.68
C VAL A 205 -1.80 -7.14 -11.24
N VAL A 206 -0.75 -6.74 -10.53
CA VAL A 206 -0.57 -7.05 -9.11
C VAL A 206 -1.71 -6.46 -8.28
N GLN A 207 -2.04 -5.19 -8.49
CA GLN A 207 -3.18 -4.53 -7.85
C GLN A 207 -4.49 -5.27 -8.14
N THR A 208 -4.71 -5.67 -9.40
CA THR A 208 -5.90 -6.46 -9.77
C THR A 208 -5.94 -7.79 -9.03
N MET A 209 -4.78 -8.46 -8.87
CA MET A 209 -4.68 -9.73 -8.13
C MET A 209 -5.02 -9.56 -6.64
N ASP A 210 -4.55 -8.47 -6.03
CA ASP A 210 -4.88 -8.14 -4.63
C ASP A 210 -6.38 -7.87 -4.44
N GLU A 211 -7.08 -7.44 -5.49
CA GLU A 211 -8.52 -7.16 -5.51
C GLU A 211 -9.39 -8.33 -6.01
N VAL A 212 -8.81 -9.48 -6.40
CA VAL A 212 -9.57 -10.63 -6.96
C VAL A 212 -10.70 -11.08 -6.04
N TRP A 213 -10.51 -11.02 -4.73
CA TRP A 213 -11.54 -11.42 -3.76
C TRP A 213 -12.84 -10.62 -3.94
N ALA A 214 -12.77 -9.36 -4.37
CA ALA A 214 -13.94 -8.50 -4.59
C ALA A 214 -14.76 -8.94 -5.81
N TYR A 215 -14.14 -9.63 -6.77
CA TYR A 215 -14.82 -10.26 -7.90
C TYR A 215 -15.47 -11.59 -7.53
N LEU A 216 -15.04 -12.23 -6.43
CA LEU A 216 -15.59 -13.52 -5.97
C LEU A 216 -16.73 -13.36 -4.96
N ASP A 217 -16.85 -12.22 -4.28
CA ASP A 217 -18.01 -11.93 -3.44
C ASP A 217 -19.20 -11.44 -4.30
N PRO A 218 -20.35 -12.15 -4.32
CA PRO A 218 -21.52 -11.75 -5.08
C PRO A 218 -22.01 -10.32 -4.79
N LEU A 219 -21.73 -9.77 -3.59
CA LEU A 219 -22.17 -8.42 -3.26
C LEU A 219 -21.33 -7.32 -3.92
N THR A 220 -20.05 -7.56 -4.15
CA THR A 220 -19.12 -6.58 -4.73
C THR A 220 -18.83 -6.86 -6.20
N ALA A 221 -19.00 -8.10 -6.65
CA ALA A 221 -18.72 -8.51 -8.01
C ALA A 221 -19.48 -7.69 -9.06
N PRO A 222 -18.92 -7.49 -10.26
CA PRO A 222 -19.65 -6.87 -11.36
C PRO A 222 -20.84 -7.75 -11.80
N GLU A 223 -21.92 -7.14 -12.27
CA GLU A 223 -23.15 -7.85 -12.66
C GLU A 223 -22.90 -8.92 -13.72
N ALA A 224 -22.01 -8.65 -14.68
CA ALA A 224 -21.63 -9.60 -15.73
C ALA A 224 -21.00 -10.90 -15.21
N LEU A 225 -20.46 -10.90 -13.98
CA LEU A 225 -19.84 -12.08 -13.36
C LEU A 225 -20.82 -12.89 -12.50
N LEU A 226 -22.00 -12.35 -12.17
CA LEU A 226 -23.01 -13.06 -11.38
C LEU A 226 -23.49 -14.37 -12.02
N PRO A 227 -23.71 -14.48 -13.34
CA PRO A 227 -24.04 -15.76 -13.99
C PRO A 227 -22.97 -16.83 -13.80
N PHE A 228 -21.70 -16.43 -13.83
CA PHE A 228 -20.58 -17.33 -13.58
C PHE A 228 -20.58 -17.81 -12.12
N LEU A 229 -20.72 -16.89 -11.16
CA LEU A 229 -20.79 -17.24 -9.73
C LEU A 229 -21.97 -18.15 -9.44
N ALA A 230 -23.16 -17.83 -9.95
CA ALA A 230 -24.36 -18.65 -9.81
C ALA A 230 -24.16 -20.04 -10.41
N HIS A 231 -23.62 -20.14 -11.62
CA HIS A 231 -23.29 -21.43 -12.24
C HIS A 231 -22.31 -22.25 -11.38
N TRP A 232 -21.28 -21.60 -10.83
CA TRP A 232 -20.26 -22.25 -10.03
C TRP A 232 -20.82 -22.93 -8.77
N ILE A 233 -21.81 -22.31 -8.12
CA ILE A 233 -22.50 -22.89 -6.95
C ILE A 233 -23.73 -23.73 -7.32
N GLY A 234 -24.02 -23.92 -8.61
CA GLY A 234 -25.21 -24.66 -9.07
C GLY A 234 -26.54 -23.92 -8.88
N TRP A 235 -26.51 -22.60 -8.74
CA TRP A 235 -27.68 -21.75 -8.56
C TRP A 235 -28.27 -21.29 -9.90
N THR A 236 -29.59 -21.38 -10.03
CA THR A 236 -30.32 -20.93 -11.22
C THR A 236 -30.75 -19.47 -11.04
N ILE A 237 -30.35 -18.60 -11.97
CA ILE A 237 -30.77 -17.20 -11.97
C ILE A 237 -32.19 -17.09 -12.53
N ASP A 238 -33.09 -16.50 -11.76
CA ASP A 238 -34.44 -16.14 -12.22
C ASP A 238 -34.47 -14.66 -12.65
N PRO A 239 -34.81 -14.34 -13.92
CA PRO A 239 -34.90 -12.97 -14.41
C PRO A 239 -36.02 -12.15 -13.77
N ARG A 240 -36.93 -12.77 -13.00
CA ARG A 240 -37.95 -12.07 -12.23
C ARG A 240 -37.39 -11.31 -11.03
N TRP A 241 -36.15 -11.60 -10.63
CA TRP A 241 -35.52 -11.01 -9.44
C TRP A 241 -34.61 -9.84 -9.80
N ASP A 242 -34.62 -8.82 -8.95
CA ASP A 242 -33.68 -7.70 -9.07
C ASP A 242 -32.24 -8.16 -8.82
N THR A 243 -31.27 -7.46 -9.42
CA THR A 243 -29.84 -7.77 -9.30
C THR A 243 -29.40 -7.82 -7.84
N GLN A 244 -29.91 -6.93 -6.97
CA GLN A 244 -29.58 -6.95 -5.53
C GLN A 244 -30.12 -8.20 -4.83
N GLN A 245 -31.33 -8.65 -5.17
CA GLN A 245 -31.90 -9.89 -4.64
C GLN A 245 -31.10 -11.10 -5.11
N GLN A 246 -30.75 -11.16 -6.39
CA GLN A 246 -29.91 -12.23 -6.94
C GLN A 246 -28.57 -12.32 -6.21
N ARG A 247 -27.89 -11.19 -5.96
CA ARG A 247 -26.62 -11.17 -5.20
C ARG A 247 -26.79 -11.75 -3.79
N ARG A 248 -27.84 -11.36 -3.07
CA ARG A 248 -28.14 -11.88 -1.73
C ARG A 248 -28.42 -13.38 -1.74
N LEU A 249 -29.14 -13.86 -2.75
CA LEU A 249 -29.45 -15.28 -2.91
C LEU A 249 -28.21 -16.10 -3.25
N ILE A 250 -27.37 -15.65 -4.20
CA ILE A 250 -26.11 -16.31 -4.54
C ILE A 250 -25.18 -16.38 -3.31
N ARG A 251 -25.04 -15.27 -2.56
CA ARG A 251 -24.22 -15.23 -1.34
C ARG A 251 -24.67 -16.26 -0.29
N ASN A 252 -25.97 -16.51 -0.19
CA ASN A 252 -26.56 -17.38 0.82
C ASN A 252 -26.95 -18.77 0.28
N ALA A 253 -26.66 -19.07 -0.98
CA ALA A 253 -27.13 -20.28 -1.65
C ALA A 253 -26.72 -21.56 -0.93
N VAL A 254 -25.47 -21.66 -0.47
CA VAL A 254 -24.99 -22.82 0.29
C VAL A 254 -25.79 -23.02 1.57
N THR A 255 -26.11 -21.94 2.29
CA THR A 255 -26.96 -21.99 3.49
C THR A 255 -28.38 -22.42 3.14
N LEU A 256 -28.93 -21.93 2.04
CA LEU A 256 -30.27 -22.31 1.54
C LEU A 256 -30.32 -23.79 1.16
N TYR A 257 -29.31 -24.31 0.46
CA TYR A 257 -29.22 -25.74 0.15
C TYR A 257 -29.13 -26.61 1.43
N ARG A 258 -28.38 -26.17 2.44
CA ARG A 258 -28.26 -26.88 3.72
C ARG A 258 -29.57 -26.96 4.49
N TRP A 259 -30.47 -26.00 4.32
CA TRP A 259 -31.75 -25.91 5.04
C TRP A 259 -32.96 -26.19 4.15
N HIS A 260 -32.73 -26.71 2.94
CA HIS A 260 -33.78 -27.10 2.02
C HIS A 260 -34.78 -28.05 2.70
N GLY A 261 -36.08 -27.85 2.48
CA GLY A 261 -37.13 -28.65 3.11
C GLY A 261 -37.39 -28.35 4.58
N THR A 262 -36.72 -27.38 5.19
CA THR A 262 -36.95 -27.00 6.60
C THR A 262 -37.71 -25.68 6.72
N ARG A 263 -38.49 -25.54 7.81
CA ARG A 263 -39.15 -24.28 8.18
C ARG A 263 -38.18 -23.10 8.25
N ARG A 264 -36.96 -23.34 8.77
CA ARG A 264 -35.90 -22.32 8.85
C ARG A 264 -35.42 -21.91 7.46
N GLY A 265 -35.17 -22.87 6.57
CA GLY A 265 -34.72 -22.61 5.20
C GLY A 265 -35.76 -21.84 4.39
N LEU A 266 -37.03 -22.25 4.45
CA LEU A 266 -38.12 -21.55 3.77
C LEU A 266 -38.29 -20.12 4.29
N ARG A 267 -38.28 -19.93 5.62
CA ARG A 267 -38.35 -18.59 6.23
C ARG A 267 -37.19 -17.70 5.80
N PHE A 268 -35.97 -18.25 5.78
CA PHE A 268 -34.78 -17.52 5.37
C PHE A 268 -34.81 -17.16 3.88
N TYR A 269 -35.28 -18.07 3.02
CA TYR A 269 -35.44 -17.80 1.59
C TYR A 269 -36.44 -16.66 1.35
N LEU A 270 -37.61 -16.74 2.01
CA LEU A 270 -38.64 -15.71 1.91
C LEU A 270 -38.11 -14.36 2.38
N HIS A 271 -37.35 -14.31 3.49
CA HIS A 271 -36.68 -13.10 3.95
C HIS A 271 -35.73 -12.50 2.89
N LEU A 272 -34.89 -13.32 2.25
CA LEU A 272 -33.95 -12.83 1.24
C LEU A 272 -34.65 -12.25 0.01
N TYR A 273 -35.83 -12.80 -0.35
CA TYR A 273 -36.64 -12.33 -1.46
C TYR A 273 -37.49 -11.10 -1.10
N THR A 274 -38.31 -11.18 -0.06
CA THR A 274 -39.28 -10.14 0.31
C THR A 274 -38.66 -8.98 1.07
N GLY A 275 -37.51 -9.20 1.72
CA GLY A 275 -36.88 -8.22 2.61
C GLY A 275 -37.59 -8.05 3.97
N LEU A 276 -38.64 -8.83 4.25
CA LEU A 276 -39.34 -8.82 5.53
C LEU A 276 -38.41 -9.30 6.65
N PRO A 277 -38.42 -8.68 7.84
CA PRO A 277 -37.46 -9.01 8.90
C PRO A 277 -37.61 -10.45 9.41
N LEU A 278 -36.51 -11.02 9.91
CA LEU A 278 -36.52 -12.29 10.62
C LEU A 278 -36.77 -12.03 12.10
N ASP A 279 -37.94 -12.41 12.59
CA ASP A 279 -38.27 -12.27 14.00
C ASP A 279 -37.45 -13.21 14.90
N GLU A 280 -37.23 -12.76 16.13
CA GLU A 280 -36.51 -13.49 17.17
C GLU A 280 -37.20 -14.81 17.53
N GLU A 281 -36.42 -15.77 18.04
CA GLU A 281 -36.90 -17.12 18.33
C GLU A 281 -37.95 -17.18 19.47
N GLY A 282 -38.10 -16.11 20.27
CA GLY A 282 -39.07 -16.02 21.37
C GLY A 282 -40.46 -15.49 20.99
N VAL A 283 -40.64 -14.96 19.79
CA VAL A 283 -41.95 -14.45 19.31
C VAL A 283 -42.83 -15.64 18.89
N ALA A 284 -44.12 -15.59 19.23
CA ALA A 284 -45.07 -16.61 18.79
C ALA A 284 -45.10 -16.67 17.26
N GLU A 285 -45.18 -17.87 16.66
CA GLU A 285 -45.18 -18.01 15.18
C GLU A 285 -46.29 -17.17 14.52
N SER A 286 -47.45 -17.07 15.18
CA SER A 286 -48.59 -16.28 14.73
C SER A 286 -48.35 -14.76 14.72
N GLU A 287 -47.26 -14.27 15.31
CA GLU A 287 -46.93 -12.83 15.37
C GLU A 287 -45.76 -12.47 14.45
N LYS A 288 -45.11 -13.45 13.83
CA LYS A 288 -43.95 -13.22 12.96
C LYS A 288 -44.35 -12.58 11.63
N HIS A 289 -43.45 -11.79 11.05
CA HIS A 289 -43.56 -11.24 9.71
C HIS A 289 -43.60 -12.35 8.66
N ILE A 290 -42.81 -13.42 8.87
CA ILE A 290 -42.82 -14.63 8.05
C ILE A 290 -43.19 -15.80 8.95
N ALA A 291 -44.49 -16.06 9.07
CA ALA A 291 -45.04 -17.14 9.88
C ALA A 291 -45.23 -18.40 9.04
N ILE A 292 -44.77 -19.52 9.57
CA ILE A 292 -44.95 -20.84 8.94
C ILE A 292 -45.51 -21.77 10.02
N GLU A 293 -46.79 -22.08 9.92
CA GLU A 293 -47.53 -22.87 10.91
C GLU A 293 -47.93 -24.22 10.33
N GLU A 294 -47.51 -25.30 10.98
CA GLU A 294 -47.90 -26.66 10.60
C GLU A 294 -49.27 -26.99 11.21
N VAL A 295 -50.24 -27.34 10.37
CA VAL A 295 -51.59 -27.69 10.82
C VAL A 295 -51.60 -29.16 11.20
N PHE A 296 -51.20 -29.44 12.44
CA PHE A 296 -51.42 -30.76 13.01
C PHE A 296 -52.90 -30.90 13.36
N SER A 297 -53.66 -31.64 12.55
CA SER A 297 -54.94 -32.16 13.02
C SER A 297 -54.65 -33.19 14.12
N CYS A 298 -54.54 -32.75 15.38
CA CYS A 298 -54.66 -33.67 16.49
C CYS A 298 -56.02 -34.37 16.36
N GLY A 299 -56.03 -35.70 16.39
CA GLY A 299 -57.27 -36.47 16.39
C GLY A 299 -58.22 -36.02 17.51
N PHE A 300 -59.51 -36.25 17.33
CA PHE A 300 -60.53 -35.89 18.32
C PHE A 300 -60.30 -36.66 19.64
N ALA A 301 -60.08 -35.96 20.75
CA ALA A 301 -60.10 -36.56 22.08
C ALA A 301 -61.54 -36.56 22.62
N LEU A 302 -62.14 -37.75 22.80
CA LEU A 302 -63.43 -37.94 23.48
C LEU A 302 -63.17 -38.63 24.82
N GLY A 303 -63.27 -37.89 25.93
CA GLY A 303 -63.01 -38.43 27.27
C GLY A 303 -61.55 -38.84 27.48
N SER A 304 -61.31 -40.04 28.03
CA SER A 304 -59.96 -40.61 28.21
C SER A 304 -59.47 -41.40 27.00
N THR A 305 -60.26 -41.51 25.93
CA THR A 305 -59.90 -42.21 24.70
C THR A 305 -59.38 -41.25 23.65
N THR A 306 -58.10 -41.40 23.30
CA THR A 306 -57.48 -40.72 22.17
C THR A 306 -57.85 -41.45 20.88
N LEU A 307 -58.81 -40.93 20.12
CA LEU A 307 -59.11 -41.41 18.78
C LEU A 307 -58.13 -40.73 17.79
N GLY A 308 -57.38 -41.54 17.05
CA GLY A 308 -56.52 -41.06 15.96
C GLY A 308 -55.02 -41.09 16.20
N GLN A 309 -54.49 -42.07 16.94
CA GLN A 309 -53.07 -42.44 16.80
C GLN A 309 -52.78 -43.01 15.40
N ASP A 310 -53.72 -43.78 14.81
CA ASP A 310 -53.61 -44.35 13.45
C ASP A 310 -54.88 -44.18 12.58
N SER A 311 -55.87 -43.39 13.02
CA SER A 311 -57.15 -43.21 12.29
C SER A 311 -57.56 -41.75 12.20
N MET A 312 -57.56 -41.22 10.97
CA MET A 312 -58.04 -39.87 10.68
C MET A 312 -59.55 -39.88 10.47
N LEU A 313 -60.29 -39.15 11.30
CA LEU A 313 -61.72 -38.91 11.15
C LEU A 313 -61.92 -37.39 11.05
N GLY A 314 -62.35 -36.90 9.89
CA GLY A 314 -62.59 -35.46 9.67
C GLY A 314 -61.73 -34.77 8.61
N GLY A 315 -60.93 -35.51 7.81
CA GLY A 315 -60.33 -34.96 6.59
C GLY A 315 -59.31 -33.85 6.82
N GLY A 316 -58.37 -34.03 7.76
CA GLY A 316 -57.18 -33.18 7.84
C GLY A 316 -56.32 -33.33 6.57
N ARG A 317 -55.63 -32.25 6.16
CA ARG A 317 -54.64 -32.30 5.09
C ARG A 317 -53.30 -32.74 5.71
N PRO A 318 -52.83 -33.99 5.52
CA PRO A 318 -51.54 -34.41 6.05
C PRO A 318 -50.41 -33.57 5.42
N TYR A 319 -49.37 -33.28 6.19
CA TYR A 319 -48.22 -32.48 5.75
C TYR A 319 -48.61 -31.10 5.21
N HIS A 320 -49.64 -30.47 5.80
CA HIS A 320 -50.11 -29.14 5.42
C HIS A 320 -49.57 -28.06 6.34
N PHE A 321 -49.10 -26.96 5.76
CA PHE A 321 -48.63 -25.80 6.50
C PHE A 321 -49.13 -24.48 5.89
N ASN A 322 -49.37 -23.50 6.74
CA ASN A 322 -49.79 -22.16 6.34
C ASN A 322 -48.57 -21.24 6.32
N VAL A 323 -48.37 -20.52 5.22
CA VAL A 323 -47.37 -19.46 5.12
C VAL A 323 -48.09 -18.12 5.16
N THR A 324 -47.84 -17.32 6.19
CA THR A 324 -48.37 -15.96 6.30
C THR A 324 -47.24 -14.95 6.22
N LEU A 325 -47.34 -14.03 5.26
CA LEU A 325 -46.43 -12.89 5.11
C LEU A 325 -47.15 -11.62 5.59
N ARG A 326 -46.64 -11.02 6.67
CA ARG A 326 -47.16 -9.77 7.23
C ARG A 326 -46.24 -8.62 6.86
N CYS A 327 -46.79 -7.63 6.18
CA CYS A 327 -46.05 -6.44 5.80
C CYS A 327 -46.42 -5.27 6.73
N ASP A 328 -45.42 -4.51 7.20
CA ASP A 328 -45.66 -3.31 8.01
C ASP A 328 -46.40 -2.21 7.23
N ARG A 329 -46.26 -2.23 5.90
CA ARG A 329 -46.84 -1.24 5.00
C ARG A 329 -47.64 -1.93 3.88
N PRO A 330 -48.85 -1.45 3.57
CA PRO A 330 -49.68 -2.02 2.51
C PRO A 330 -49.04 -1.88 1.11
N GLU A 331 -48.21 -0.86 0.90
CA GLU A 331 -47.47 -0.67 -0.35
C GLU A 331 -46.42 -1.76 -0.59
N GLN A 332 -45.79 -2.28 0.47
CA GLN A 332 -44.85 -3.40 0.35
C GLN A 332 -45.59 -4.68 -0.05
N ALA A 333 -46.75 -4.95 0.57
CA ALA A 333 -47.58 -6.10 0.21
C ALA A 333 -48.00 -6.08 -1.27
N ALA A 334 -48.31 -4.90 -1.82
CA ALA A 334 -48.67 -4.75 -3.23
C ALA A 334 -47.48 -4.89 -4.21
N GLN A 335 -46.24 -4.70 -3.73
CA GLN A 335 -45.02 -4.86 -4.54
C GLN A 335 -44.52 -6.31 -4.59
N LEU A 336 -44.99 -7.17 -3.68
CA LEU A 336 -44.61 -8.58 -3.65
C LEU A 336 -45.29 -9.35 -4.78
N ASP A 337 -44.49 -9.99 -5.63
CA ASP A 337 -45.00 -10.90 -6.65
C ASP A 337 -45.39 -12.24 -6.01
N GLU A 338 -46.69 -12.44 -5.83
CA GLU A 338 -47.25 -13.68 -5.29
C GLU A 338 -46.84 -14.90 -6.10
N SER A 339 -46.68 -14.77 -7.42
CA SER A 339 -46.30 -15.89 -8.30
C SER A 339 -44.86 -16.34 -8.03
N ALA A 340 -43.95 -15.40 -7.76
CA ALA A 340 -42.58 -15.67 -7.37
C ALA A 340 -42.51 -16.31 -5.99
N ILE A 341 -43.29 -15.82 -5.01
CA ILE A 341 -43.37 -16.39 -3.66
C ILE A 341 -43.86 -17.85 -3.72
N ARG A 342 -44.91 -18.12 -4.51
CA ARG A 342 -45.41 -19.49 -4.71
C ARG A 342 -44.37 -20.39 -5.36
N ALA A 343 -43.63 -19.89 -6.35
CA ALA A 343 -42.54 -20.64 -6.97
C ALA A 343 -41.43 -20.99 -5.96
N ILE A 344 -41.07 -20.04 -5.08
CA ILE A 344 -40.12 -20.27 -3.98
C ILE A 344 -40.62 -21.36 -3.04
N ILE A 345 -41.88 -21.26 -2.59
CA ILE A 345 -42.47 -22.25 -1.68
C ILE A 345 -42.49 -23.61 -2.34
N GLU A 346 -42.94 -23.74 -3.59
CA GLU A 346 -42.94 -25.01 -4.32
C GLU A 346 -41.54 -25.62 -4.47
N GLN A 347 -40.50 -24.81 -4.69
CA GLN A 347 -39.13 -25.31 -4.81
C GLN A 347 -38.57 -25.82 -3.46
N GLN A 348 -38.97 -25.21 -2.34
CA GLN A 348 -38.45 -25.52 -1.00
C GLN A 348 -39.29 -26.54 -0.23
N LYS A 349 -40.54 -26.74 -0.68
CA LYS A 349 -41.51 -27.63 -0.04
C LYS A 349 -41.13 -29.10 -0.23
N PRO A 350 -41.33 -29.96 0.79
CA PRO A 350 -41.17 -31.40 0.65
C PRO A 350 -42.14 -31.98 -0.40
N ALA A 351 -41.75 -33.06 -1.09
CA ALA A 351 -42.49 -33.62 -2.23
C ALA A 351 -44.00 -33.90 -2.00
N PHE A 352 -44.43 -34.10 -0.76
CA PHE A 352 -45.82 -34.41 -0.40
C PHE A 352 -46.51 -33.36 0.49
N GLY A 353 -45.85 -32.23 0.72
CA GLY A 353 -46.47 -31.15 1.49
C GLY A 353 -47.69 -30.57 0.76
N THR A 354 -48.52 -29.84 1.46
CA THR A 354 -49.46 -28.87 0.85
C THR A 354 -49.36 -27.56 1.61
N TYR A 355 -49.69 -26.43 0.98
CA TYR A 355 -49.64 -25.15 1.67
C TYR A 355 -50.75 -24.23 1.22
N ASP A 356 -51.16 -23.36 2.14
CA ASP A 356 -51.95 -22.16 1.85
C ASP A 356 -51.05 -20.94 2.12
N LEU A 357 -51.15 -19.92 1.25
CA LEU A 357 -50.37 -18.68 1.33
C LEU A 357 -51.32 -17.51 1.56
N SER A 358 -51.05 -16.72 2.60
CA SER A 358 -51.71 -15.44 2.89
C SER A 358 -50.68 -14.32 2.95
N ILE A 359 -51.00 -13.20 2.31
CA ILE A 359 -50.19 -11.96 2.35
C ILE A 359 -51.11 -10.88 2.90
N SER A 360 -50.73 -10.26 4.02
CA SER A 360 -51.54 -9.29 4.76
C SER A 360 -50.78 -8.02 5.12
#